data_AF-A0A965P8T0-F1
#
_entry.id   AF-A0A965P8T0-F1
#
_cell.length_a   1.000
_cell.length_b   1.000
_cell.length_c   1.000
_cell.angle_alpha   90.00
_cell.angle_beta   90.00
_cell.angle_gamma   90.00
#
_symmetry.space_group_name_H-M   'P 1'
#
loop_
_entity.id
_entity.type
_entity.pdbx_description
1 polymer ?
#
loop_
_entity_poly.entity_id
_entity_poly.type
_entity_poly.pdbx_seq_one_letter_code
_entity_poly.pdbx_strand_id
1 'polypeptide(L)'
;MAIYLNNNVGVKLATAAAPTVPSIDISSYVTAVTLTQVVDELEVTAMGDTAHKFAAGLQAATLSIDFLNDWAASQVMTTLNAAFGTTLAVSMITVKGTAVSATNPSYQFSILVNNLTPVGSGGVADEASSSLSFTVNTAVTVSPTVAF
;
A
#
# COMPACT_ATOMS: atom_id res chain seq x y z
N MET A 1 -19.71 8.47 13.27
CA MET A 1 -19.51 7.03 13.03
C MET A 1 -18.63 6.89 11.80
N ALA A 2 -17.34 6.62 11.99
CA ALA A 2 -16.37 6.48 10.90
C ALA A 2 -16.36 5.01 10.44
N ILE A 3 -17.44 4.60 9.78
CA ILE A 3 -17.41 3.39 8.96
C ILE A 3 -16.85 3.83 7.62
N TYR A 4 -15.84 3.11 7.12
CA TYR A 4 -15.37 3.21 5.75
C TYR A 4 -16.51 2.80 4.82
N LEU A 5 -17.33 3.76 4.42
CA LEU A 5 -18.37 3.56 3.43
C LEU A 5 -17.72 3.82 2.07
N ASN A 6 -17.65 2.77 1.27
CA ASN A 6 -17.02 2.67 -0.06
C ASN A 6 -15.48 2.68 -0.03
N ASN A 7 -14.88 1.89 -0.92
CA ASN A 7 -13.42 1.85 -1.14
C ASN A 7 -12.96 3.12 -1.87
N ASN A 8 -13.12 4.28 -1.22
CA ASN A 8 -12.76 5.59 -1.75
C ASN A 8 -11.31 5.95 -1.39
N VAL A 9 -10.46 4.94 -1.27
CA VAL A 9 -9.07 5.05 -0.84
C VAL A 9 -8.30 5.87 -1.87
N GLY A 10 -7.56 6.87 -1.40
CA GLY A 10 -6.57 7.53 -2.22
C GLY A 10 -5.26 6.75 -2.19
N VAL A 11 -4.68 6.44 -3.34
CA VAL A 11 -3.36 5.80 -3.46
C VAL A 11 -2.47 6.66 -4.36
N LYS A 12 -1.30 7.03 -3.84
CA LYS A 12 -0.23 7.71 -4.57
C LYS A 12 1.02 6.85 -4.58
N LEU A 13 1.60 6.71 -5.76
CA LEU A 13 2.84 6.02 -5.99
C LEU A 13 3.97 7.02 -6.26
N ALA A 14 5.16 6.72 -5.74
CA ALA A 14 6.39 7.34 -6.18
C ALA A 14 6.75 6.87 -7.60
N THR A 15 7.59 7.64 -8.29
CA THR A 15 8.15 7.24 -9.59
C THR A 15 9.54 6.66 -9.41
N ALA A 16 10.01 5.84 -10.35
CA ALA A 16 11.37 5.33 -10.34
C ALA A 16 12.44 6.44 -10.31
N ALA A 17 12.13 7.63 -10.86
CA ALA A 17 13.00 8.80 -10.83
C ALA A 17 13.02 9.54 -9.47
N ALA A 18 11.98 9.37 -8.64
CA ALA A 18 11.86 9.97 -7.32
C ALA A 18 11.21 8.96 -6.34
N PRO A 19 11.92 7.89 -5.95
CA PRO A 19 11.34 6.74 -5.24
C PRO A 19 10.88 7.06 -3.81
N THR A 20 11.27 8.22 -3.26
CA THR A 20 10.92 8.67 -1.91
C THR A 20 9.76 9.66 -1.87
N VAL A 21 9.31 10.17 -3.03
CA VAL A 21 8.27 11.20 -3.11
C VAL A 21 7.09 10.66 -3.92
N PRO A 22 5.99 10.26 -3.26
CA PRO A 22 4.75 9.86 -3.92
C PRO A 22 4.19 11.03 -4.73
N SER A 23 4.04 10.87 -6.05
CA SER A 23 3.60 11.94 -6.95
C SER A 23 2.49 11.53 -7.90
N ILE A 24 2.38 10.24 -8.23
CA ILE A 24 1.40 9.74 -9.19
C ILE A 24 0.17 9.22 -8.44
N ASP A 25 -0.96 9.90 -8.60
CA ASP A 25 -2.23 9.50 -8.01
C ASP A 25 -2.92 8.47 -8.91
N ILE A 26 -3.01 7.22 -8.43
CA ILE A 26 -3.64 6.10 -9.15
C ILE A 26 -5.06 5.79 -8.65
N SER A 27 -5.59 6.61 -7.73
CA SER A 27 -6.80 6.29 -6.98
C SER A 27 -8.04 6.06 -7.85
N SER A 28 -8.07 6.62 -9.06
CA SER A 28 -9.20 6.46 -9.99
C SER A 28 -9.27 5.08 -10.63
N TYR A 29 -8.17 4.33 -10.61
CA TYR A 29 -8.03 3.01 -11.25
C TYR A 29 -7.98 1.87 -10.23
N VAL A 30 -8.02 2.21 -8.94
CA VAL A 30 -7.93 1.26 -7.83
C VAL A 30 -9.33 0.83 -7.43
N THR A 31 -9.61 -0.47 -7.53
CA THR A 31 -10.93 -1.05 -7.25
C THR A 31 -11.01 -1.63 -5.84
N ALA A 32 -9.90 -2.17 -5.31
CA ALA A 32 -9.76 -2.63 -3.93
C ALA A 32 -8.33 -2.40 -3.41
N VAL A 33 -8.19 -2.07 -2.12
CA VAL A 33 -6.90 -2.03 -1.43
C VAL A 33 -7.02 -2.67 -0.07
N THR A 34 -6.07 -3.54 0.26
CA THR A 34 -5.92 -4.10 1.59
C THR A 34 -4.47 -3.93 2.05
N LEU A 35 -4.29 -3.32 3.22
CA LEU A 35 -3.00 -3.20 3.89
C LEU A 35 -3.03 -4.08 5.14
N THR A 36 -2.26 -5.18 5.10
CA THR A 36 -2.13 -6.09 6.24
C THR A 36 -0.83 -5.79 6.96
N GLN A 37 -0.92 -5.40 8.22
CA GLN A 37 0.23 -5.15 9.09
C GLN A 37 0.35 -6.31 10.08
N VAL A 38 1.51 -6.96 10.09
CA VAL A 38 1.86 -8.04 11.03
C VAL A 38 3.11 -7.61 11.77
N VAL A 39 3.20 -7.97 13.04
CA VAL A 39 4.42 -7.84 13.84
C VAL A 39 4.81 -9.24 14.30
N ASP A 40 6.09 -9.55 14.25
CA ASP A 40 6.58 -10.80 14.81
C ASP A 40 6.48 -10.76 16.34
N GLU A 41 5.98 -11.82 16.96
CA GLU A 41 5.91 -11.93 18.41
C GLU A 41 7.21 -12.55 18.94
N LEU A 42 7.98 -11.77 19.70
CA LEU A 42 9.18 -12.27 20.38
C LEU A 42 8.84 -12.68 21.80
N GLU A 43 9.06 -13.94 22.14
CA GLU A 43 8.86 -14.43 23.50
C GLU A 43 9.94 -13.88 24.44
N VAL A 44 9.52 -13.27 25.55
CA VAL A 44 10.40 -12.77 26.62
C VAL A 44 10.11 -13.56 27.87
N THR A 45 11.11 -14.28 28.38
CA THR A 45 10.99 -15.06 29.61
C THR A 45 11.97 -14.55 30.67
N ALA A 46 11.47 -14.33 31.88
CA ALA A 46 12.25 -14.01 33.06
C ALA A 46 12.13 -15.15 34.09
N MET A 47 13.19 -15.33 34.89
CA MET A 47 13.17 -16.32 35.98
C MET A 47 12.10 -15.91 37.01
N GLY A 48 11.04 -16.71 37.13
CA GLY A 48 9.89 -16.43 37.99
C GLY A 48 8.58 -16.16 37.22
N ASP A 49 8.61 -16.18 35.89
CA ASP A 49 7.40 -16.04 35.08
C ASP A 49 6.52 -17.31 35.16
N THR A 50 5.22 -17.10 35.34
CA THR A 50 4.20 -18.15 35.43
C THR A 50 3.37 -18.31 34.15
N ALA A 51 3.63 -17.48 33.14
CA ALA A 51 2.94 -17.48 31.85
C ALA A 51 3.85 -16.92 30.74
N HIS A 52 3.56 -17.29 29.49
CA HIS A 52 4.25 -16.78 28.31
C HIS A 52 3.97 -15.28 28.13
N LYS A 53 5.03 -14.49 27.89
CA LYS A 53 4.95 -13.05 27.61
C LYS A 53 5.59 -12.80 26.26
N PHE A 54 4.97 -11.94 25.46
CA PHE A 54 5.42 -11.60 24.11
C PHE A 54 5.67 -10.09 23.99
N ALA A 55 6.74 -9.72 23.31
CA ALA A 55 7.08 -8.36 22.92
C ALA A 55 6.98 -8.21 21.40
N ALA A 56 6.63 -7.00 20.93
CA ALA A 56 6.53 -6.72 19.49
C ALA A 56 7.93 -6.68 18.84
N GLY A 57 8.12 -7.51 17.81
CA GLY A 57 9.32 -7.61 16.99
C GLY A 57 9.25 -6.76 15.72
N LEU A 58 9.87 -7.23 14.64
CA LEU A 58 9.91 -6.50 13.38
C LEU A 58 8.52 -6.48 12.72
N GLN A 59 8.19 -5.36 12.09
CA GLN A 59 6.96 -5.22 11.34
C GLN A 59 7.15 -5.76 9.92
N ALA A 60 6.29 -6.69 9.53
CA ALA A 60 6.13 -7.14 8.16
C ALA A 60 4.74 -6.72 7.69
N ALA A 61 4.67 -5.94 6.61
CA ALA A 61 3.40 -5.56 6.02
C ALA A 61 3.31 -6.03 4.57
N THR A 62 2.09 -6.39 4.14
CA THR A 62 1.78 -6.73 2.76
C THR A 62 0.67 -5.80 2.28
N LEU A 63 0.88 -5.21 1.11
CA LEU A 63 -0.11 -4.37 0.44
C LEU A 63 -0.70 -5.16 -0.74
N SER A 64 -1.99 -5.45 -0.72
CA SER A 64 -2.70 -5.94 -1.90
C SER A 64 -3.47 -4.80 -2.55
N ILE A 65 -3.29 -4.61 -3.85
CA ILE A 65 -4.03 -3.64 -4.66
C ILE A 65 -4.64 -4.38 -5.85
N ASP A 66 -5.94 -4.17 -6.03
CA ASP A 66 -6.65 -4.50 -7.25
C ASP A 66 -6.81 -3.21 -8.06
N PHE A 67 -6.32 -3.23 -9.31
CA PHE A 67 -6.35 -2.07 -10.19
C PHE A 67 -6.65 -2.45 -11.64
N LEU A 68 -7.17 -1.48 -12.40
CA LEU A 68 -7.34 -1.56 -13.85
C LEU A 68 -6.01 -1.21 -14.53
N ASN A 69 -5.62 -2.01 -15.53
CA ASN A 69 -4.35 -1.85 -16.24
C ASN A 69 -4.42 -0.69 -17.25
N ASP A 70 -4.01 0.49 -16.80
CA ASP A 70 -3.83 1.65 -17.68
C ASP A 70 -2.36 1.79 -18.14
N TRP A 71 -2.18 1.89 -19.46
CA TRP A 71 -0.89 2.06 -20.15
C TRP A 71 -0.59 3.50 -20.55
N ALA A 72 -1.46 4.46 -20.23
CA ALA A 72 -1.16 5.86 -20.47
C ALA A 72 0.08 6.34 -19.67
N ALA A 73 0.70 7.41 -20.16
CA ALA A 73 1.90 7.97 -19.54
C ALA A 73 1.60 8.46 -18.11
N SER A 74 2.51 8.18 -17.18
CA SER A 74 2.35 8.52 -15.75
C SER A 74 1.16 7.84 -15.08
N GLN A 75 0.75 6.67 -15.58
CA GLN A 75 -0.33 5.86 -15.01
C GLN A 75 0.21 4.57 -14.41
N VAL A 76 -0.71 3.72 -13.93
CA VAL A 76 -0.41 2.56 -13.09
C VAL A 76 0.64 1.65 -13.73
N MET A 77 0.45 1.22 -14.98
CA MET A 77 1.34 0.22 -15.57
C MET A 77 2.70 0.80 -15.97
N THR A 78 2.74 2.06 -16.43
CA THR A 78 4.02 2.71 -16.82
C THR A 78 4.90 3.02 -15.61
N THR A 79 4.29 3.41 -14.48
CA THR A 79 5.02 3.66 -13.22
C THR A 79 5.48 2.38 -12.54
N LEU A 80 4.64 1.35 -12.50
CA LEU A 80 4.99 0.04 -11.93
C LEU A 80 6.06 -0.67 -12.76
N ASN A 81 5.97 -0.66 -14.10
CA ASN A 81 6.96 -1.30 -14.97
C ASN A 81 8.34 -0.65 -14.83
N ALA A 82 8.39 0.69 -14.80
CA ALA A 82 9.64 1.43 -14.61
C ALA A 82 10.30 1.15 -13.25
N ALA A 83 9.51 0.76 -12.25
CA ALA A 83 9.99 0.46 -10.91
C ALA A 83 10.15 -1.04 -10.62
N PHE A 84 9.99 -1.91 -11.63
CA PHE A 84 10.14 -3.35 -11.44
C PHE A 84 11.52 -3.70 -10.90
N GLY A 85 11.56 -4.47 -9.81
CA GLY A 85 12.78 -4.82 -9.10
C GLY A 85 13.33 -3.72 -8.18
N THR A 86 12.63 -2.60 -8.02
CA THR A 86 13.03 -1.49 -7.14
C THR A 86 11.98 -1.22 -6.06
N THR A 87 12.37 -0.46 -5.03
CA THR A 87 11.48 -0.06 -3.94
C THR A 87 10.90 1.32 -4.23
N LEU A 88 9.57 1.47 -4.09
CA LEU A 88 8.84 2.72 -4.27
C LEU A 88 8.09 3.12 -3.00
N ALA A 89 8.15 4.39 -2.63
CA ALA A 89 7.28 4.96 -1.60
C ALA A 89 5.82 5.04 -2.08
N VAL A 90 4.90 4.73 -1.18
CA VAL A 90 3.46 4.78 -1.36
C VAL A 90 2.87 5.64 -0.25
N SER A 91 1.99 6.56 -0.64
CA SER A 91 1.13 7.33 0.26
C SER A 91 -0.31 6.89 0.03
N MET A 92 -1.01 6.52 1.10
CA MET A 92 -2.40 6.10 1.05
C MET A 92 -3.22 6.92 2.03
N ILE A 93 -4.42 7.32 1.63
CA ILE A 93 -5.40 7.96 2.51
C ILE A 93 -6.70 7.18 2.47
N THR A 94 -7.34 7.10 3.63
CA THR A 94 -8.49 6.24 3.86
C THR A 94 -9.76 6.69 3.14
N VAL A 95 -9.89 8.00 2.90
CA VAL A 95 -10.90 8.61 2.04
C VAL A 95 -10.24 9.73 1.26
N LYS A 96 -10.21 9.60 -0.07
CA LYS A 96 -9.75 10.65 -0.99
C LYS A 96 -10.75 11.82 -1.01
N GLY A 97 -10.23 13.04 -1.06
CA GLY A 97 -11.05 14.26 -1.16
C GLY A 97 -11.43 14.88 0.18
N THR A 98 -11.03 14.29 1.30
CA THR A 98 -11.15 14.87 2.64
C THR A 98 -9.77 15.13 3.25
N ALA A 99 -9.67 16.16 4.10
CA ALA A 99 -8.40 16.51 4.74
C ALA A 99 -7.88 15.35 5.60
N VAL A 100 -6.56 15.21 5.66
CA VAL A 100 -5.89 14.28 6.57
C VAL A 100 -6.22 14.71 7.99
N SER A 101 -6.68 13.75 8.80
CA SER A 101 -7.10 14.00 10.18
C SER A 101 -7.02 12.72 11.01
N ALA A 102 -7.25 12.82 12.32
CA ALA A 102 -7.33 11.65 13.20
C ALA A 102 -8.42 10.63 12.79
N THR A 103 -9.44 11.08 12.05
CA THR A 103 -10.51 10.22 11.51
C THR A 103 -10.29 9.81 10.05
N ASN A 104 -9.22 10.32 9.40
CA ASN A 104 -8.83 10.00 8.04
C ASN A 104 -7.29 10.06 7.91
N PRO A 105 -6.56 9.14 8.56
CA PRO A 105 -5.10 9.21 8.62
C PRO A 105 -4.46 8.84 7.27
N SER A 106 -3.28 9.41 7.01
CA SER A 106 -2.41 8.99 5.92
C SER A 106 -1.50 7.84 6.35
N TYR A 107 -1.31 6.88 5.46
CA TYR A 107 -0.41 5.74 5.60
C TYR A 107 0.73 5.90 4.61
N GLN A 108 1.97 5.92 5.11
CA GLN A 108 3.16 6.04 4.30
C GLN A 108 4.07 4.85 4.53
N PHE A 109 4.50 4.22 3.46
CA PHE A 109 5.37 3.04 3.48
C PHE A 109 6.00 2.84 2.11
N SER A 110 7.07 2.06 2.00
CA SER A 110 7.68 1.73 0.72
C SER A 110 7.47 0.27 0.38
N ILE A 111 7.09 -0.01 -0.87
CA ILE A 111 6.84 -1.35 -1.40
C ILE A 111 7.95 -1.79 -2.34
N LEU A 112 8.26 -3.09 -2.35
CA LEU A 112 9.06 -3.70 -3.39
C LEU A 112 8.15 -4.17 -4.53
N VAL A 113 8.42 -3.69 -5.74
CA VAL A 113 7.72 -4.13 -6.95
C VAL A 113 8.38 -5.40 -7.48
N ASN A 114 8.01 -6.55 -6.95
CA ASN A 114 8.61 -7.86 -7.27
C ASN A 114 7.72 -8.78 -8.12
N ASN A 115 6.41 -8.50 -8.19
CA ASN A 115 5.46 -9.31 -8.93
C ASN A 115 4.54 -8.38 -9.72
N LEU A 116 4.75 -8.29 -11.03
CA LEU A 116 3.90 -7.53 -11.95
C LEU A 116 3.21 -8.47 -12.92
N THR A 117 1.92 -8.26 -13.12
CA THR A 117 1.13 -8.87 -14.19
C THR A 117 0.86 -7.80 -15.26
N PRO A 118 1.82 -7.52 -16.16
CA PRO A 118 1.69 -6.47 -17.17
C PRO A 118 0.49 -6.65 -18.11
N VAL A 119 0.12 -7.90 -18.39
CA VAL A 119 -1.06 -8.26 -19.16
C VAL A 119 -2.03 -8.89 -18.18
N GLY A 120 -3.02 -8.11 -17.72
CA GLY A 120 -4.04 -8.59 -16.78
C GLY A 120 -4.96 -9.65 -17.38
N SER A 121 -5.87 -10.14 -16.54
CA SER A 121 -6.91 -11.08 -16.97
C SER A 121 -8.11 -10.30 -17.48
N GLY A 122 -8.32 -10.28 -18.80
CA GLY A 122 -9.48 -9.66 -19.44
C GLY A 122 -9.83 -10.37 -20.75
N GLY A 123 -11.13 -10.61 -20.99
CA GLY A 123 -11.62 -11.14 -22.26
C GLY A 123 -11.64 -10.09 -23.37
N VAL A 124 -12.04 -10.49 -24.57
CA VAL A 124 -12.34 -9.53 -25.65
C VAL A 124 -13.53 -8.67 -25.21
N ALA A 125 -13.31 -7.36 -25.04
CA ALA A 125 -14.26 -6.34 -24.55
C ALA A 125 -14.35 -6.11 -23.02
N ASP A 126 -13.46 -6.69 -22.21
CA ASP A 126 -13.36 -6.37 -20.77
C ASP A 126 -12.17 -5.43 -20.47
N GLU A 127 -12.34 -4.58 -19.46
CA GLU A 127 -11.22 -3.82 -18.88
C GLU A 127 -10.25 -4.80 -18.22
N ALA A 128 -8.98 -4.78 -18.65
CA ALA A 128 -7.96 -5.66 -18.09
C ALA A 128 -7.67 -5.25 -16.64
N SER A 129 -7.91 -6.16 -15.70
CA SER A 129 -7.62 -5.94 -14.28
C SER A 129 -6.43 -6.79 -13.81
N SER A 130 -5.73 -6.27 -12.80
CA SER A 130 -4.63 -6.94 -12.12
C SER A 130 -4.84 -6.86 -10.62
N SER A 131 -4.69 -8.00 -9.94
CA SER A 131 -4.64 -8.10 -8.49
C SER A 131 -3.20 -8.44 -8.11
N LEU A 132 -2.52 -7.51 -7.43
CA LEU A 132 -1.12 -7.65 -7.06
C LEU A 132 -0.93 -7.44 -5.56
N SER A 133 -0.11 -8.32 -4.97
CA SER A 133 0.35 -8.19 -3.59
C SER A 133 1.83 -7.81 -3.58
N PHE A 134 2.15 -6.71 -2.91
CA PHE A 134 3.50 -6.18 -2.76
C PHE A 134 4.00 -6.35 -1.32
N THR A 135 5.27 -6.73 -1.18
CA THR A 135 5.96 -6.76 0.11
C THR A 135 6.35 -5.34 0.51
N VAL A 136 5.98 -4.92 1.71
CA VAL A 136 6.36 -3.63 2.27
C VAL A 136 7.75 -3.74 2.89
N ASN A 137 8.69 -2.92 2.43
CA ASN A 137 10.10 -2.94 2.87
C ASN A 137 10.40 -2.00 4.04
N THR A 138 9.41 -1.23 4.51
CA THR A 138 9.58 -0.26 5.61
C THR A 138 8.45 -0.38 6.63
N ALA A 139 8.68 0.11 7.85
CA ALA A 139 7.60 0.25 8.82
C ALA A 139 6.48 1.14 8.26
N VAL A 140 5.23 0.75 8.52
CA VAL A 140 4.07 1.54 8.07
C VAL A 140 3.90 2.72 9.01
N THR A 141 4.06 3.93 8.48
CA THR A 141 3.89 5.16 9.26
C THR A 141 2.47 5.68 9.09
N VAL A 142 1.73 5.76 10.19
CA VAL A 142 0.38 6.34 10.24
C VAL A 142 0.49 7.77 10.75
N SER A 143 -0.08 8.74 10.02
CA SER A 143 0.02 10.15 10.37
C SER A 143 -1.31 10.88 10.20
N PRO A 144 -1.81 11.58 11.23
CA PRO A 144 -3.04 12.37 11.14
C PRO A 144 -2.80 13.80 10.59
N THR A 145 -1.56 14.16 10.27
CA THR A 145 -1.16 15.52 9.86
C THR A 145 -0.35 15.59 8.57
N VAL A 146 0.23 14.48 8.11
CA VAL A 146 1.06 14.47 6.90
C VAL A 146 0.14 14.42 5.68
N ALA A 147 0.31 15.39 4.77
CA ALA A 147 -0.50 15.50 3.56
C ALA A 147 -0.37 14.25 2.68
N PHE A 148 -1.50 13.84 2.09
CA PHE A 148 -1.59 12.79 1.08
C PHE A 148 -0.77 13.13 -0.15
#